data_AF-A0A9E4W1S0-F1
#
_entry.id   AF-A0A9E4W1S0-F1
#
_cell.length_a   1.000
_cell.length_b   1.000
_cell.length_c   1.000
_cell.angle_alpha   90.00
_cell.angle_beta   90.00
_cell.angle_gamma   90.00
#
_symmetry.space_group_name_H-M   'P 1'
#
loop_
_entity.id
_entity.type
_entity.pdbx_description
1 polymer ?
#
loop_
_entity_poly.entity_id
_entity_poly.type
_entity_poly.pdbx_seq_one_letter_code
_entity_poly.pdbx_strand_id
1 'polypeptide(L)' 'MIDNADAVKLLDSKRDNAIFVATMNANNVHFGLPTVTSNEKLDFPISGAMSKASDVALGLALAQPDRKIMCLDGDGSL' A
#
# COMPACT_ATOMS: atom_id res chain seq x y z
N MET A 1 14.43 13.33 6.40
CA MET A 1 13.81 12.06 5.98
C MET A 1 12.37 12.10 6.48
N ILE A 2 11.38 11.78 5.66
CA ILE A 2 9.98 11.73 6.10
C ILE A 2 9.77 10.43 6.88
N ASP A 3 9.01 10.47 7.97
CA ASP A 3 8.66 9.27 8.74
C ASP A 3 7.67 8.40 7.95
N ASN A 4 7.69 7.08 8.17
CA ASN A 4 6.83 6.15 7.44
C ASN A 4 5.35 6.52 7.59
N ALA A 5 4.89 6.77 8.82
CA ALA A 5 3.52 7.14 9.14
C ALA A 5 3.08 8.42 8.41
N ASP A 6 3.95 9.43 8.34
CA ASP A 6 3.67 10.67 7.62
C ASP A 6 3.61 10.46 6.11
N ALA A 7 4.48 9.60 5.57
CA ALA A 7 4.48 9.26 4.15
C ALA A 7 3.19 8.52 3.76
N VAL A 8 2.80 7.47 4.49
CA VAL A 8 1.57 6.73 4.19
C VAL A 8 0.31 7.59 4.42
N LYS A 9 0.31 8.49 5.40
CA LYS A 9 -0.78 9.44 5.63
C LYS A 9 -0.94 10.42 4.47
N LEU A 10 0.17 10.94 3.95
CA LEU A 10 0.16 11.81 2.78
C LEU A 10 -0.39 11.07 1.55
N LEU A 11 0.02 9.82 1.33
CA LEU A 11 -0.48 8.98 0.24
C LEU A 11 -1.99 8.71 0.40
N ASP A 12 -2.44 8.35 1.60
CA ASP A 12 -3.85 8.11 1.90
C ASP A 12 -4.71 9.34 1.60
N SER A 13 -4.21 10.56 1.90
CA SER A 13 -4.89 11.82 1.57
C SER A 13 -5.10 12.05 0.06
N LYS A 14 -4.43 11.27 -0.79
CA LYS A 14 -4.51 11.29 -2.26
C LYS A 14 -5.07 9.99 -2.85
N ARG A 15 -5.50 9.04 -2.00
CA ARG A 15 -5.95 7.71 -2.40
C ARG A 15 -7.12 7.75 -3.39
N ASP A 16 -8.07 8.66 -3.19
CA ASP A 16 -9.37 8.62 -3.88
C ASP A 16 -9.99 7.20 -3.77
N ASN A 17 -10.24 6.51 -4.89
CA ASN A 17 -10.78 5.15 -4.89
C ASN A 17 -9.72 4.06 -5.19
N ALA A 18 -8.43 4.40 -5.04
CA ALA A 18 -7.33 3.47 -5.28
C ALA A 18 -7.24 2.38 -4.22
N ILE A 19 -6.85 1.17 -4.64
CA ILE A 19 -6.49 0.08 -3.71
C ILE A 19 -5.01 0.23 -3.36
N PHE A 20 -4.70 0.24 -2.07
CA PHE A 20 -3.32 0.22 -1.58
C PHE A 20 -2.89 -1.21 -1.33
N VAL A 21 -1.91 -1.68 -2.08
CA VAL A 21 -1.23 -2.96 -1.83
C VAL A 21 -0.02 -2.65 -0.96
N ALA A 22 -0.16 -2.83 0.35
CA ALA A 22 0.87 -2.47 1.32
C ALA A 22 1.62 -3.71 1.82
N THR A 23 2.95 -3.60 1.91
CA THR A 23 3.82 -4.63 2.48
C THR A 23 4.81 -4.03 3.49
N MET A 24 5.49 -4.88 4.25
CA MET A 24 6.57 -4.52 5.18
C MET A 24 6.23 -3.32 6.07
N ASN A 25 7.08 -2.29 6.09
CA ASN A 25 6.90 -1.11 6.93
C ASN A 25 5.62 -0.33 6.59
N ALA A 26 5.23 -0.27 5.31
CA ALA A 26 3.97 0.38 4.92
C ALA A 26 2.74 -0.36 5.45
N ASN A 27 2.83 -1.68 5.70
CA ASN A 27 1.78 -2.50 6.29
C ASN A 27 1.95 -2.72 7.82
N ASN A 28 2.89 -2.03 8.46
CA ASN A 28 3.13 -2.24 9.88
C ASN A 28 1.95 -1.73 10.72
N VAL A 29 1.42 -2.57 11.61
CA VAL A 29 0.24 -2.24 12.43
C VAL A 29 0.49 -1.17 13.49
N HIS A 30 1.75 -0.85 13.80
CA HIS A 30 2.10 0.12 14.83
C HIS A 30 2.48 1.50 14.28
N PHE A 31 2.93 1.59 13.02
CA PHE A 31 3.42 2.84 12.44
C PHE A 31 3.23 2.97 10.92
N GLY A 32 2.54 2.02 10.28
CA GLY A 32 2.26 2.02 8.84
C GLY A 32 0.84 2.45 8.52
N LEU A 33 0.39 2.11 7.32
CA LEU A 33 -0.93 2.45 6.78
C LEU A 33 -2.11 2.12 7.72
N PRO A 34 -2.14 0.97 8.42
CA PRO A 34 -3.23 0.65 9.34
C PRO A 34 -3.45 1.67 10.45
N THR A 35 -2.46 2.51 10.76
CA THR A 35 -2.57 3.53 11.81
C THR A 35 -3.18 4.85 11.36
N VAL A 36 -3.26 5.09 10.04
CA VAL A 36 -3.65 6.39 9.46
C VAL A 36 -4.64 6.30 8.31
N THR A 37 -4.95 5.09 7.83
CA THR A 37 -5.86 4.85 6.69
C THR A 37 -7.25 5.44 6.94
N SER A 38 -7.81 6.10 5.92
CA SER A 38 -9.18 6.60 5.95
C SER A 38 -10.20 5.60 5.39
N ASN A 39 -9.75 4.51 4.76
CA ASN A 39 -10.64 3.51 4.16
C ASN A 39 -10.02 2.11 4.12
N GLU A 40 -10.16 1.39 5.23
CA GLU A 40 -9.68 0.00 5.39
C GLU A 40 -10.20 -0.97 4.32
N LYS A 41 -11.35 -0.70 3.69
CA LYS A 41 -11.90 -1.57 2.63
C LYS A 41 -11.10 -1.52 1.33
N LEU A 42 -10.27 -0.49 1.16
CA LEU A 42 -9.37 -0.32 0.01
C LEU A 42 -7.93 -0.66 0.37
N ASP A 43 -7.69 -1.19 1.57
CA ASP A 43 -6.38 -1.70 1.98
C ASP A 43 -6.28 -3.18 1.63
N PHE A 44 -5.25 -3.51 0.86
CA PHE A 44 -4.89 -4.87 0.51
C PHE A 44 -3.54 -5.21 1.16
N PRO A 45 -3.53 -5.54 2.46
CA PRO A 45 -2.30 -5.85 3.17
C PRO A 45 -1.75 -7.21 2.73
N ILE A 46 -0.44 -7.26 2.47
CA ILE A 46 0.27 -8.52 2.21
C ILE A 46 1.45 -8.66 3.18
N SER A 47 1.68 -9.88 3.64
CA SER A 47 2.68 -10.22 4.66
C SER A 47 3.61 -11.31 4.14
N GLY A 48 4.91 -11.22 4.48
CA GLY A 48 5.92 -12.19 4.01
C GLY A 48 6.19 -12.15 2.50
N ALA A 49 5.75 -11.08 1.82
CA ALA A 49 5.76 -10.95 0.37
C ALA A 49 6.81 -9.93 -0.13
N MET A 50 8.00 -9.91 0.51
CA MET A 50 9.12 -9.10 0.05
C MET A 50 9.46 -9.49 -1.39
N SER A 51 9.57 -8.51 -2.26
CA SER A 51 9.75 -8.58 -3.71
C SER A 51 8.59 -9.16 -4.52
N LYS A 52 7.42 -9.37 -3.90
CA LYS A 52 6.21 -9.89 -4.57
C LYS A 52 5.03 -8.92 -4.55
N ALA A 53 5.17 -7.77 -3.90
CA ALA A 53 4.11 -6.78 -3.82
C ALA A 53 3.75 -6.21 -5.20
N SER A 54 4.75 -5.98 -6.04
CA SER A 54 4.58 -5.55 -7.44
C SER A 54 3.82 -6.58 -8.28
N ASP A 55 4.09 -7.89 -8.12
CA ASP A 55 3.37 -8.96 -8.81
C ASP A 55 1.88 -8.96 -8.45
N VAL A 56 1.56 -8.84 -7.15
CA VAL A 56 0.17 -8.80 -6.66
C VAL A 56 -0.53 -7.52 -7.14
N ALA A 57 0.14 -6.37 -7.04
CA ALA A 57 -0.41 -5.10 -7.52
C ALA A 57 -0.68 -5.13 -9.02
N LEU A 58 0.21 -5.73 -9.81
CA LEU A 58 0.02 -5.93 -11.25
C LEU A 58 -1.18 -6.82 -11.53
N GLY A 59 -1.31 -7.96 -10.84
CA GLY A 59 -2.46 -8.85 -10.98
C GLY A 59 -3.79 -8.15 -10.69
N LEU A 60 -3.83 -7.34 -9.62
CA LEU A 60 -5.01 -6.53 -9.28
C LEU A 60 -5.30 -5.46 -10.34
N ALA A 61 -4.28 -4.80 -10.88
CA ALA A 61 -4.45 -3.79 -11.92
C ALA A 61 -5.00 -4.39 -13.22
N LEU A 62 -4.55 -5.59 -13.59
CA LEU A 62 -5.08 -6.33 -14.73
C LEU A 62 -6.53 -6.80 -14.49
N ALA A 63 -6.86 -7.21 -13.26
CA ALA A 63 -8.21 -7.65 -12.91
C ALA A 63 -9.22 -6.50 -12.73
N GLN A 64 -8.74 -5.28 -12.47
CA GLN A 64 -9.55 -4.09 -12.23
C GLN A 64 -9.02 -2.91 -13.08
N PRO A 65 -9.16 -2.97 -14.43
CA PRO A 65 -8.51 -2.01 -15.34
C PRO A 65 -8.96 -0.55 -15.14
N ASP A 66 -10.17 -0.33 -14.63
CA ASP A 66 -10.73 1.01 -14.40
C ASP A 66 -10.42 1.56 -13.00
N ARG A 67 -9.64 0.84 -12.20
CA ARG A 67 -9.29 1.23 -10.82
C ARG A 67 -7.79 1.38 -10.66
N LYS A 68 -7.37 2.48 -10.04
CA LYS A 68 -5.97 2.69 -9.67
C LYS A 68 -5.55 1.70 -8.58
N ILE A 69 -4.41 1.05 -8.78
CA ILE A 69 -3.76 0.21 -7.79
C ILE A 69 -2.42 0.88 -7.43
N MET A 70 -2.17 1.09 -6.14
CA MET A 70 -0.93 1.70 -5.64
C MET A 70 -0.18 0.68 -4.79
N CYS A 71 1.01 0.29 -5.25
CA CYS A 71 1.91 -0.57 -4.50
C CYS A 71 2.74 0.27 -3.52
N LEU A 72 2.63 -0.02 -2.23
CA LEU A 72 3.43 0.59 -1.17
C LEU A 72 4.45 -0.44 -0.69
N ASP A 73 5.63 -0.40 -1.30
CA ASP A 73 6.74 -1.30 -1.01
C ASP A 73 8.01 -0.53 -0.65
N GLY A 74 8.86 -1.16 0.16
CA GLY A 74 10.14 -0.61 0.57
C GLY A 74 11.20 -0.73 -0.53
N ASP A 75 12.20 0.13 -0.47
CA ASP A 75 13.34 0.16 -1.39
C ASP A 75 14.17 -1.13 -1.37
N GLY A 76 14.26 -1.83 -0.24
CA GLY A 76 14.95 -3.12 -0.15
C GLY A 76 14.25 -4.28 -0.89
N SER A 77 13.03 -4.06 -1.38
CA SER A 77 12.14 -5.08 -1.95
C SER A 77 11.85 -4.88 -3.43
N LEU A 78 11.87 -3.62 -3.89
CA LEU A 78 11.56 -3.18 -5.25
C LEU A 78 12.69 -3.41 -6.26
#